data_AF-A0A514CDH4-F1
#
_entry.id   AF-A0A514CDH4-F1
#
_cell.length_a   1.000
_cell.length_b   1.000
_cell.length_c   1.000
_cell.angle_alpha   90.00
_cell.angle_beta   90.00
_cell.angle_gamma   90.00
#
_symmetry.space_group_name_H-M   'P 1'
#
loop_
_entity.id
_entity.type
_entity.pdbx_description
1 polymer ?
#
loop_
_entity_poly.entity_id
_entity_poly.type
_entity_poly.pdbx_seq_one_letter_code
_entity_poly.pdbx_strand_id
1 'polypeptide(L)'
;MGRPKKPEDQKRNIKFTFRMTEEEVRLLGSLCEVAAMPAADVVRSCVFKSRLPKAKVAKVDRQAYVELKRIGNNINQIARHLNSKFEVSADRMKAIDALSTKLDQIIKLLLHDR
;
A
#
# COMPACT_ATOMS: atom_id res chain seq x y z
N MET A 1 20.64 -25.93 16.99
CA MET A 1 20.26 -25.39 18.33
C MET A 1 18.75 -25.50 18.47
N GLY A 2 18.25 -26.35 19.36
CA GLY A 2 16.81 -26.56 19.58
C GLY A 2 16.18 -25.43 20.41
N ARG A 3 14.87 -25.20 20.26
CA ARG A 3 14.13 -24.19 21.01
C ARG A 3 14.26 -24.45 22.52
N PRO A 4 14.66 -23.46 23.35
CA PRO A 4 14.73 -23.63 24.80
C PRO A 4 13.38 -24.08 25.38
N LYS A 5 13.41 -25.05 26.30
CA LYS A 5 12.21 -25.47 27.04
C LYS A 5 11.69 -24.31 27.88
N LYS A 6 10.37 -24.09 27.86
CA LYS A 6 9.75 -23.08 28.73
C LYS A 6 9.87 -23.48 30.20
N PRO A 7 10.16 -22.52 31.10
CA PRO A 7 10.07 -22.71 32.55
C PRO A 7 8.72 -23.28 32.99
N GLU A 8 8.70 -24.07 34.08
CA GLU A 8 7.49 -24.77 34.54
C GLU A 8 6.36 -23.82 34.93
N ASP A 9 6.70 -22.68 35.55
CA ASP A 9 5.80 -21.58 35.92
C ASP A 9 5.13 -20.89 34.71
N GLN A 10 5.72 -21.03 33.52
CA GLN A 10 5.16 -20.47 32.28
C GLN A 10 4.39 -21.49 31.44
N LYS A 11 4.31 -22.75 31.89
CA LYS A 11 3.53 -23.78 31.20
C LYS A 11 2.04 -23.63 31.52
N ARG A 12 1.22 -23.70 30.48
CA ARG A 12 -0.23 -23.58 30.57
C ARG A 12 -0.85 -24.96 30.83
N ASN A 13 -0.61 -25.53 32.01
CA ASN A 13 -1.03 -26.88 32.37
C ASN A 13 -2.44 -26.96 33.02
N ILE A 14 -3.01 -25.82 33.41
CA ILE A 14 -4.33 -25.75 34.06
C ILE A 14 -5.43 -25.66 32.99
N LYS A 15 -6.42 -26.56 33.06
CA LYS A 15 -7.62 -26.54 32.22
C LYS A 15 -8.75 -25.82 32.95
N PHE A 16 -9.37 -24.83 32.28
CA PHE A 16 -10.55 -24.12 32.75
C PHE A 16 -11.69 -24.36 31.74
N THR A 17 -12.89 -24.73 32.21
CA THR A 17 -14.04 -25.06 31.35
C THR A 17 -15.29 -24.39 31.90
N PHE A 18 -16.07 -23.78 31.03
CA PHE A 18 -17.32 -23.10 31.35
C PHE A 18 -18.34 -23.35 30.23
N ARG A 19 -19.62 -23.19 30.54
CA ARG A 19 -20.71 -23.30 29.56
C ARG A 19 -20.93 -21.95 28.90
N MET A 20 -21.31 -21.97 27.63
CA MET A 20 -21.58 -20.78 26.82
C MET A 20 -22.94 -20.90 26.16
N THR A 21 -23.58 -19.77 25.89
CA THR A 21 -24.74 -19.70 25.00
C THR A 21 -24.30 -19.79 23.54
N GLU A 22 -25.24 -20.07 22.64
CA GLU A 22 -24.96 -20.10 21.21
C GLU A 22 -24.47 -18.73 20.67
N GLU A 23 -25.04 -17.64 21.19
CA GLU A 23 -24.65 -16.27 20.84
C GLU A 23 -23.21 -15.96 21.25
N GLU A 24 -22.81 -16.38 22.45
CA GLU A 24 -21.44 -16.20 22.94
C GLU A 24 -20.43 -16.97 22.08
N VAL A 25 -20.78 -18.17 21.63
CA VAL A 25 -19.94 -18.97 20.72
C VAL A 25 -19.81 -18.29 19.36
N ARG A 26 -20.92 -17.77 18.80
CA ARG A 26 -20.90 -17.00 17.54
C ARG A 26 -20.01 -15.76 17.65
N LEU A 27 -20.14 -15.00 18.73
CA LEU A 27 -19.31 -13.81 18.98
C LEU A 27 -17.83 -14.16 19.13
N LEU A 28 -17.51 -15.24 19.84
CA LEU A 28 -16.12 -15.70 19.96
C LEU A 28 -15.55 -16.12 18.59
N GLY A 29 -16.35 -16.79 17.76
CA GLY A 29 -15.99 -17.17 16.40
C GLY A 29 -15.62 -15.97 15.52
N SER A 30 -16.48 -14.95 15.48
CA SER A 30 -16.22 -13.73 14.70
C SER A 30 -14.95 -13.00 15.16
N LEU A 31 -14.71 -12.94 16.48
CA LEU A 31 -13.46 -12.38 17.02
C LEU A 31 -12.23 -13.20 16.60
N CYS A 32 -12.33 -14.53 16.55
CA CYS A 32 -11.25 -15.39 16.07
C CYS A 32 -10.92 -15.13 14.60
N GLU A 33 -11.95 -14.98 13.75
CA GLU A 33 -11.80 -14.68 12.33
C GLU A 33 -11.14 -13.32 12.12
N VAL A 34 -11.66 -12.28 12.78
CA VAL A 34 -11.16 -10.91 12.69
C VAL A 34 -9.70 -10.82 13.17
N ALA A 35 -9.36 -11.52 14.25
CA ALA A 35 -8.01 -11.52 14.81
C ALA A 35 -7.04 -12.47 14.09
N ALA A 36 -7.56 -13.44 13.33
CA ALA A 36 -6.85 -14.64 12.90
C ALA A 36 -6.07 -15.31 14.04
N MET A 37 -6.72 -15.48 15.19
CA MET A 37 -6.15 -16.07 16.40
C MET A 37 -7.03 -17.22 16.91
N PRO A 38 -6.45 -18.26 17.53
CA PRO A 38 -7.24 -19.29 18.20
C PRO A 38 -8.07 -18.71 19.35
N ALA A 39 -9.25 -19.29 19.60
CA ALA A 39 -10.18 -18.85 20.64
C ALA A 39 -9.53 -18.66 22.02
N ALA A 40 -8.65 -19.59 22.42
CA ALA A 40 -7.96 -19.50 23.70
C ALA A 40 -7.02 -18.28 23.79
N ASP A 41 -6.42 -17.85 22.68
CA ASP A 41 -5.56 -16.67 22.66
C ASP A 41 -6.35 -15.37 22.54
N VAL A 42 -7.53 -15.39 21.89
CA VAL A 42 -8.50 -14.29 21.91
C VAL A 42 -8.97 -14.04 23.35
N VAL A 43 -9.47 -15.07 24.03
CA VAL A 43 -9.94 -14.97 25.42
C VAL A 43 -8.83 -14.44 26.33
N ARG A 44 -7.61 -14.97 26.23
CA ARG A 44 -6.47 -14.48 27.02
C ARG A 44 -6.13 -13.02 26.75
N SER A 45 -6.22 -12.59 25.49
CA SER A 45 -5.91 -11.21 25.11
C SER A 45 -6.95 -10.24 25.67
N CYS A 46 -8.22 -10.63 25.64
CA CYS A 46 -9.31 -9.85 26.24
C CYS A 46 -9.20 -9.80 27.78
N VAL A 47 -8.98 -10.94 28.44
CA VAL A 47 -9.03 -11.06 29.91
C VAL A 47 -7.74 -10.58 30.60
N PHE A 48 -6.56 -10.95 30.08
CA PHE A 48 -5.29 -10.73 30.79
C PHE A 48 -4.40 -9.65 30.17
N LYS A 49 -4.69 -9.19 28.95
CA LYS A 49 -3.86 -8.18 28.26
C LYS A 49 -4.58 -6.84 28.05
N SER A 50 -5.83 -6.71 28.50
CA SER A 50 -6.66 -5.50 28.40
C SER A 50 -6.65 -4.85 27.01
N ARG A 51 -6.48 -5.65 25.94
CA ARG A 51 -6.39 -5.16 24.57
C ARG A 51 -7.21 -6.07 23.68
N LEU A 52 -8.24 -5.50 23.06
CA LEU A 52 -9.03 -6.18 22.05
C LEU A 52 -8.11 -6.66 20.92
N PRO A 53 -8.26 -7.90 20.44
CA PRO A 53 -7.56 -8.38 19.26
C PRO A 53 -7.78 -7.40 18.12
N LYS A 54 -6.71 -6.78 17.63
CA LYS A 54 -6.83 -5.88 16.48
C LYS A 54 -7.19 -6.72 15.27
N ALA A 55 -8.19 -6.27 14.51
CA ALA A 55 -8.50 -6.84 13.22
C ALA A 55 -7.20 -6.97 12.42
N LYS A 56 -6.90 -8.18 11.97
CA LYS A 56 -5.86 -8.38 10.98
C LYS A 56 -6.45 -7.80 9.70
N VAL A 57 -6.24 -6.49 9.51
CA VAL A 57 -6.54 -5.77 8.28
C VAL A 57 -6.17 -6.71 7.15
N ALA A 58 -7.15 -7.01 6.28
CA ALA A 58 -6.94 -7.95 5.18
C ALA A 58 -5.57 -7.62 4.60
N LYS A 59 -4.62 -8.56 4.72
CA LYS A 59 -3.36 -8.44 4.03
C LYS A 59 -3.72 -8.63 2.56
N VAL A 60 -4.28 -7.60 1.93
CA VAL A 60 -4.29 -7.50 0.49
C VAL A 60 -2.86 -7.80 0.10
N ASP A 61 -2.70 -8.89 -0.64
CA ASP A 61 -1.39 -9.41 -0.96
C ASP A 61 -0.57 -8.26 -1.55
N ARG A 62 0.67 -8.08 -1.10
CA ARG A 62 1.58 -7.10 -1.70
C ARG A 62 1.65 -7.32 -3.21
N GLN A 63 1.52 -8.57 -3.66
CA GLN A 63 1.40 -8.92 -5.06
C GLN A 63 0.18 -8.26 -5.73
N ALA A 64 -0.99 -8.32 -5.10
CA ALA A 64 -2.21 -7.70 -5.63
C ALA A 64 -2.07 -6.17 -5.78
N TYR A 65 -1.43 -5.50 -4.82
CA TYR A 65 -1.13 -4.06 -4.93
C TYR A 65 -0.15 -3.74 -6.07
N VAL A 66 0.86 -4.59 -6.27
CA VAL A 66 1.83 -4.43 -7.36
C VAL A 66 1.16 -4.59 -8.71
N GLU A 67 0.31 -5.61 -8.87
CA GLU A 67 -0.43 -5.82 -10.12
C GLU A 67 -1.42 -4.67 -10.40
N LEU A 68 -2.15 -4.20 -9.38
CA LEU A 68 -3.04 -3.06 -9.53
C LEU A 68 -2.29 -1.79 -9.96
N LYS A 69 -1.11 -1.53 -9.39
CA LYS A 69 -0.25 -0.41 -9.77
C LYS A 69 0.22 -0.50 -11.23
N ARG A 70 0.57 -1.70 -11.70
CA ARG A 70 0.95 -1.93 -13.11
C ARG A 70 -0.20 -1.63 -14.07
N ILE A 71 -1.40 -2.10 -13.74
CA ILE A 71 -2.61 -1.82 -14.52
C ILE A 71 -2.86 -0.30 -14.59
N GLY A 72 -2.80 0.40 -13.46
CA GLY A 72 -2.98 1.85 -13.41
C GLY A 72 -1.95 2.63 -14.23
N ASN A 73 -0.68 2.21 -14.21
CA ASN A 73 0.37 2.81 -15.02
C ASN A 73 0.09 2.66 -16.53
N ASN A 74 -0.31 1.47 -16.97
CA ASN A 74 -0.63 1.23 -18.38
C ASN A 74 -1.80 2.09 -18.86
N ILE A 75 -2.87 2.20 -18.05
CA ILE A 75 -4.01 3.07 -18.35
C ILE A 75 -3.56 4.54 -18.48
N ASN A 76 -2.70 5.01 -17.58
CA ASN A 76 -2.20 6.38 -17.61
C ASN A 76 -1.33 6.66 -18.84
N GLN A 77 -0.54 5.68 -19.29
CA GLN A 77 0.24 5.79 -20.52
C GLN A 77 -0.66 5.86 -21.76
N ILE A 78 -1.67 4.99 -21.84
CA ILE A 78 -2.67 5.01 -22.92
C ILE A 78 -3.41 6.35 -22.94
N ALA A 79 -3.84 6.84 -21.78
CA ALA A 79 -4.52 8.13 -21.66
C ALA A 79 -3.61 9.28 -22.12
N ARG A 80 -2.34 9.30 -21.70
CA ARG A 80 -1.37 10.31 -22.17
C ARG A 80 -1.17 10.27 -23.67
N HIS A 81 -1.03 9.07 -24.24
CA HIS A 81 -0.83 8.90 -25.68
C HIS A 81 -2.05 9.33 -26.51
N LEU A 82 -3.26 9.02 -26.02
CA LEU A 82 -4.50 9.47 -26.65
C LEU A 82 -4.70 10.99 -26.52
N ASN A 83 -4.29 11.56 -25.39
CA ASN A 83 -4.36 12.99 -25.13
C ASN A 83 -3.23 13.76 -25.85
N SER A 84 -2.13 13.11 -26.21
CA SER A 84 -0.98 13.72 -26.88
C SER A 84 -1.14 13.80 -28.40
N LYS A 85 -2.34 14.04 -28.94
CA LYS A 85 -2.57 14.30 -30.38
C LYS A 85 -1.72 15.48 -30.88
N PHE A 86 -0.43 15.29 -31.15
CA PHE A 86 0.44 16.36 -31.58
C PHE A 86 1.27 15.93 -32.77
N GLU A 87 0.98 16.56 -33.90
CA GLU A 87 2.05 17.14 -34.70
C GLU A 87 1.75 18.62 -34.96
N VAL A 88 2.79 19.42 -34.67
CA VAL A 88 2.87 20.87 -34.88
C VAL A 88 3.18 21.10 -36.35
N SER A 89 2.38 21.92 -37.03
CA SER A 89 2.57 22.16 -38.47
C SER A 89 3.97 22.70 -38.77
N ALA A 90 4.54 22.28 -39.92
CA ALA A 90 5.90 22.64 -40.33
C ALA A 90 6.18 24.16 -40.29
N ASP A 91 5.16 24.99 -40.53
CA ASP A 91 5.26 26.44 -40.46
C ASP A 91 5.48 26.97 -39.04
N ARG A 92 4.89 26.32 -38.03
CA ARG A 92 5.14 26.69 -36.62
C ARG A 92 6.54 26.27 -36.18
N MET A 93 7.05 25.15 -36.70
CA MET A 93 8.43 24.75 -36.44
C MET A 93 9.42 25.76 -37.05
N LYS A 94 9.18 26.18 -38.30
CA LYS A 94 9.97 27.24 -38.95
C LYS A 94 9.93 28.57 -38.20
N ALA A 95 8.77 28.94 -37.63
CA ALA A 95 8.65 30.14 -36.83
C ALA A 95 9.44 30.07 -35.52
N ILE A 96 9.48 28.89 -34.88
CA ILE A 96 10.29 28.65 -33.68
C ILE A 96 11.79 28.75 -34.02
N ASP A 97 12.23 28.17 -35.14
CA ASP A 97 13.62 28.24 -35.58
C ASP A 97 14.04 29.68 -35.92
N ALA A 98 13.15 30.44 -36.58
CA ALA A 98 13.39 31.84 -36.90
C ALA A 98 13.50 32.71 -35.63
N LEU A 99 12.69 32.45 -34.61
CA LEU A 99 12.77 33.15 -33.32
C LEU A 99 14.06 32.81 -32.58
N SER A 100 14.46 31.55 -32.57
CA SER A 100 15.73 31.12 -31.96
C SER A 100 16.91 31.86 -32.60
N THR A 101 16.92 31.93 -33.93
CA THR A 101 17.98 32.62 -34.68
C THR A 101 18.07 34.11 -34.34
N LYS A 102 16.93 34.79 -34.17
CA LYS A 102 16.90 36.21 -33.79
C LYS A 102 17.36 36.44 -32.35
N LEU A 103 17.02 35.54 -31.43
CA LEU A 103 17.50 35.62 -30.05
C LEU A 103 19.03 35.48 -30.00
N ASP A 104 19.61 34.56 -30.78
CA ASP A 104 21.05 34.41 -30.86
C ASP A 104 21.75 35.64 -31.43
N GLN A 105 21.11 36.33 -32.39
CA GLN A 105 21.62 37.59 -32.93
C GLN A 105 21.59 38.71 -31.88
N ILE A 106 20.49 38.84 -31.14
CA ILE A 106 20.38 39.82 -30.05
C ILE A 106 21.42 39.53 -28.97
N ILE A 107 21.61 38.27 -28.59
CA ILE A 107 22.62 37.87 -27.61
C ILE A 107 24.02 38.23 -28.10
N LYS A 108 24.35 37.97 -29.38
CA LYS A 108 25.66 38.37 -29.94
C LYS A 108 25.87 39.87 -29.91
N LEU A 109 24.85 40.66 -30.23
CA LEU A 109 24.93 42.12 -30.16
C LEU A 109 25.17 42.60 -28.72
N LEU A 110 24.40 42.08 -27.76
CA LEU A 110 24.57 42.40 -26.33
C LEU A 110 25.90 41.94 -25.75
N LEU A 111 26.52 40.89 -26.29
CA LEU A 111 27.84 40.40 -25.85
C LEU A 111 29.02 41.19 -26.44
N HIS A 112 28.83 41.90 -27.56
CA HIS A 112 29.87 42.72 -28.19
C HIS A 112 29.66 44.24 -27.97
N ASP A 113 28.66 44.61 -27.18
CA ASP A 113 28.39 46.00 -26.78
C ASP A 113 29.25 46.38 -25.55
N ARG A 114 30.57 46.47 -25.77
CA ARG A 114 31.54 47.13 -24.89
C ARG A 114 32.31 48.18 -25.67
#